data_AF-A0A7X7PLU3-F1
#
_entry.id   AF-A0A7X7PLU3-F1
#
_cell.length_a   1.000
_cell.length_b   1.000
_cell.length_c   1.000
_cell.angle_alpha   90.00
_cell.angle_beta   90.00
_cell.angle_gamma   90.00
#
_symmetry.space_group_name_H-M   'P 1'
#
loop_
_entity.id
_entity.type
_entity.pdbx_description
1 polymer ?
#
loop_
_entity_poly.entity_id
_entity_poly.type
_entity_poly.pdbx_seq_one_letter_code
_entity_poly.pdbx_strand_id
1 'polypeptide(L)'
;MWVSRALVPLTRRVDVGLDVSFFTSEALHALANHPRVDGSKAWRELGHRPRPLTETVRDTYGWYAAAGLLPAPATGRRVLRLRRRVADVVASA
;
A
#
# COMPACT_ATOMS: atom_id res chain seq x y z
N MET A 1 10.25 16.71 7.95
CA MET A 1 11.05 15.96 6.95
C MET A 1 12.55 16.08 7.26
N TRP A 2 13.10 15.26 8.17
CA TRP A 2 14.56 15.15 8.39
C TRP A 2 14.97 13.80 8.99
N VAL A 3 14.07 13.14 9.72
CA VAL A 3 14.34 11.84 10.37
C VAL A 3 14.41 10.66 9.37
N SER A 4 13.76 10.75 8.21
CA SER A 4 13.68 9.66 7.23
C SER A 4 14.99 9.36 6.48
N ARG A 5 15.94 10.30 6.42
CA ARG A 5 17.25 10.08 5.77
C ARG A 5 18.33 9.50 6.70
N ALA A 6 18.07 9.46 8.01
CA ALA A 6 19.04 8.96 8.99
C ALA A 6 18.95 7.44 9.24
N LEU A 7 17.81 6.80 8.96
CA LEU A 7 17.62 5.36 9.21
C LEU A 7 18.08 4.44 8.06
N VAL A 8 18.28 4.96 6.85
CA VAL A 8 18.64 4.16 5.67
C VAL A 8 19.94 3.33 5.84
N PRO A 9 21.02 3.82 6.48
CA PRO A 9 22.20 2.98 6.72
C PRO A 9 22.04 2.00 7.90
N LEU A 10 21.06 2.21 8.80
CA LEU A 10 20.81 1.35 9.96
C LEU A 10 19.94 0.13 9.64
N THR A 11 19.09 0.20 8.62
CA THR A 11 18.32 -0.96 8.15
C THR A 11 19.17 -2.00 7.43
N ARG A 12 20.38 -1.65 6.96
CA ARG A 12 21.30 -2.56 6.27
C ARG A 12 21.90 -3.68 7.13
N ARG A 13 21.63 -3.70 8.45
CA ARG A 13 22.12 -4.72 9.39
C ARG A 13 21.04 -5.41 10.21
N VAL A 14 19.78 -5.01 10.07
CA VAL A 14 18.68 -5.73 10.71
C VAL A 14 18.12 -6.67 9.65
N ASP A 15 18.70 -7.87 9.59
CA ASP A 15 18.13 -9.00 8.85
C ASP A 15 16.92 -9.52 9.65
N VAL A 16 15.89 -8.67 9.76
CA VAL A 16 14.55 -9.10 10.14
C VAL A 16 14.03 -9.83 8.92
N GLY A 17 13.75 -11.13 9.02
CA GLY A 17 13.26 -12.01 7.94
C GLY A 17 11.89 -11.62 7.32
N LEU A 18 11.54 -10.34 7.35
CA LEU A 18 10.74 -9.70 6.32
C LEU A 18 11.63 -9.59 5.08
N ASP A 19 11.20 -10.19 3.98
CA ASP A 19 11.80 -9.96 2.66
C ASP A 19 11.67 -8.45 2.33
N VAL A 20 12.65 -7.66 2.74
CA VAL A 20 12.68 -6.19 2.66
C VAL A 20 12.92 -5.70 1.21
N SER A 21 12.95 -6.62 0.24
CA SER A 21 13.10 -6.32 -1.19
C SER A 21 12.01 -5.37 -1.73
N PHE A 22 10.87 -5.25 -1.02
CA PHE A 22 9.77 -4.34 -1.39
C PHE A 22 9.93 -2.88 -0.95
N PHE A 23 10.90 -2.54 -0.10
CA PHE A 23 11.08 -1.18 0.43
C PHE A 23 12.32 -0.51 -0.14
N THR A 24 12.29 -0.20 -1.43
CA THR A 24 13.34 0.60 -2.06
C THR A 24 13.18 2.09 -1.70
N SER A 25 14.27 2.86 -1.85
CA SER A 25 14.24 4.32 -1.65
C SER A 25 13.18 5.00 -2.51
N GLU A 26 12.97 4.49 -3.72
CA GLU A 26 12.01 5.00 -4.70
C GLU A 26 10.58 4.71 -4.24
N ALA A 27 10.31 3.50 -3.74
CA ALA A 27 9.01 3.15 -3.17
C ALA A 27 8.66 4.04 -1.97
N LEU A 28 9.62 4.29 -1.09
CA LEU A 28 9.45 5.19 0.06
C LEU A 28 9.25 6.64 -0.38
N HIS A 29 9.97 7.08 -1.41
CA HIS A 29 9.80 8.42 -1.98
C HIS A 29 8.41 8.59 -2.58
N ALA A 30 7.92 7.60 -3.33
CA ALA A 30 6.58 7.61 -3.92
C ALA A 30 5.48 7.64 -2.84
N LEU A 31 5.66 6.89 -1.75
CA LEU A 31 4.70 6.90 -0.64
C LEU A 31 4.65 8.27 0.08
N ALA A 32 5.82 8.89 0.26
CA ALA A 32 5.92 10.21 0.88
C ALA A 32 5.35 11.33 -0.01
N ASN A 33 5.41 11.17 -1.33
CA ASN A 33 5.02 12.17 -2.31
C ASN A 33 3.85 11.66 -3.15
N HIS A 34 2.63 11.87 -2.66
CA HIS A 34 1.38 11.45 -3.32
C HIS A 34 0.63 12.68 -3.91
N PRO A 35 1.02 13.20 -5.07
CA PRO A 35 0.32 14.33 -5.67
C PRO A 35 -1.11 13.93 -6.06
N ARG A 36 -2.04 14.88 -5.95
CA ARG A 36 -3.36 14.74 -6.57
C ARG A 36 -3.20 14.94 -8.07
N VAL A 37 -3.29 13.86 -8.84
CA VAL A 37 -3.16 13.88 -10.30
C VAL A 37 -4.55 13.98 -10.93
N ASP A 38 -4.75 14.96 -11.81
CA ASP A 38 -5.99 15.09 -12.60
C ASP A 38 -5.89 14.29 -13.90
N GLY A 39 -6.86 13.40 -14.12
CA GLY A 39 -6.98 12.57 -15.32
C GLY A 39 -7.89 13.16 -16.41
N SER A 40 -8.51 14.33 -16.19
CA SER A 40 -9.53 14.92 -17.06
C SER A 40 -9.09 15.09 -18.52
N LYS A 41 -7.81 15.44 -18.74
CA LYS A 41 -7.23 15.57 -20.09
C LYS A 41 -7.24 14.24 -20.83
N ALA A 42 -6.76 13.16 -20.21
CA ALA A 42 -6.75 11.83 -20.80
C ALA A 42 -8.17 11.33 -21.10
N TRP A 43 -9.14 11.69 -20.25
CA TRP A 43 -10.54 11.35 -20.46
C TRP A 43 -11.16 12.04 -21.68
N ARG A 44 -10.79 13.30 -21.91
CA ARG A 44 -11.26 14.11 -23.04
C ARG A 44 -10.59 13.72 -24.35
N GLU A 45 -9.27 13.57 -24.34
CA GLU A 45 -8.47 13.51 -25.56
C GLU A 45 -8.18 12.07 -26.00
N LEU A 46 -8.05 11.14 -25.05
CA LEU A 46 -7.70 9.74 -25.33
C LEU A 46 -8.89 8.79 -25.11
N GLY A 47 -10.06 9.31 -24.75
CA GLY A 47 -11.20 8.48 -24.35
C GLY A 47 -10.90 7.60 -23.14
N HIS A 48 -9.88 7.94 -22.34
CA HIS A 48 -9.47 7.11 -21.21
C HIS A 48 -10.61 7.03 -20.18
N ARG A 49 -10.96 5.81 -19.77
CA ARG A 49 -11.96 5.51 -18.73
C ARG A 49 -11.34 4.50 -17.76
N PRO A 50 -10.62 4.97 -16.73
CA PRO A 50 -9.97 4.07 -15.79
C PRO A 50 -11.03 3.30 -15.02
N ARG A 51 -10.78 2.00 -14.81
CA ARG A 51 -11.62 1.17 -13.95
C ARG A 51 -11.61 1.71 -12.51
N PRO A 52 -12.74 1.71 -11.78
CA PRO A 52 -12.76 2.09 -10.37
C PRO A 52 -11.78 1.28 -9.53
N LEU A 53 -10.97 1.95 -8.71
CA LEU A 53 -9.95 1.31 -7.87
C LEU A 53 -10.54 0.20 -6.98
N THR A 54 -11.71 0.43 -6.40
CA THR A 54 -12.39 -0.52 -5.52
C THR A 54 -12.69 -1.84 -6.23
N GLU A 55 -13.08 -1.79 -7.50
CA GLU A 55 -13.33 -3.00 -8.30
C GLU A 55 -12.03 -3.72 -8.62
N THR A 56 -11.00 -2.98 -9.04
CA THR A 56 -9.67 -3.55 -9.31
C THR A 56 -9.10 -4.27 -8.09
N VAL A 57 -9.20 -3.65 -6.91
CA VAL A 57 -8.75 -4.25 -5.64
C VAL A 57 -9.57 -5.49 -5.32
N ARG A 58 -10.91 -5.42 -5.43
CA ARG A 58 -11.79 -6.57 -5.17
C ARG A 58 -11.43 -7.77 -6.05
N ASP A 59 -11.29 -7.55 -7.35
CA ASP A 59 -10.99 -8.62 -8.31
C ASP A 59 -9.61 -9.20 -8.09
N THR A 60 -8.65 -8.35 -7.75
CA THR A 60 -7.30 -8.80 -7.40
C THR A 60 -7.36 -9.74 -6.19
N TYR A 61 -8.03 -9.35 -5.10
CA TYR A 61 -8.21 -10.24 -3.95
C TYR A 61 -9.00 -11.50 -4.29
N GLY A 62 -10.01 -11.41 -5.17
CA GLY A 62 -10.74 -12.56 -5.68
C GLY A 62 -9.85 -13.56 -6.40
N TRP A 63 -8.92 -13.07 -7.23
CA TRP A 63 -7.91 -13.90 -7.90
C TRP A 63 -6.96 -14.58 -6.90
N TYR A 64 -6.46 -13.85 -5.90
CA TYR A 64 -5.63 -14.44 -4.83
C TYR A 64 -6.39 -15.53 -4.05
N ALA A 65 -7.68 -15.31 -3.77
CA ALA A 65 -8.52 -16.27 -3.07
C ALA A 65 -8.70 -17.55 -3.90
N ALA A 66 -9.03 -17.40 -5.19
CA ALA A 66 -9.20 -18.52 -6.11
C ALA A 66 -7.91 -19.33 -6.30
N ALA A 67 -6.76 -18.66 -6.27
CA ALA A 67 -5.45 -19.30 -6.33
C ALA A 67 -5.00 -19.96 -5.02
N GLY A 68 -5.79 -19.88 -3.94
CA GLY A 68 -5.43 -20.40 -2.62
C GLY A 68 -4.26 -19.66 -1.96
N LEU A 69 -3.97 -18.43 -2.41
CA LEU A 69 -2.84 -17.62 -1.92
C LEU A 69 -3.20 -16.76 -0.70
N LEU A 70 -4.48 -16.69 -0.34
CA LEU A 70 -4.91 -15.98 0.88
C LEU A 70 -4.78 -16.89 2.11
N PRO A 71 -4.22 -16.37 3.22
CA PRO A 71 -4.19 -17.11 4.47
C PRO A 71 -5.62 -17.33 4.99
N ALA A 72 -5.81 -18.41 5.74
CA ALA A 72 -7.07 -18.68 6.43
C ALA A 72 -7.47 -17.45 7.27
N PRO A 73 -8.77 -17.07 7.29
CA PRO A 73 -9.22 -15.87 7.96
C PRO A 73 -8.82 -15.90 9.43
N ALA A 74 -8.04 -14.91 9.86
CA ALA A 74 -7.65 -14.78 11.25
C ALA A 74 -8.91 -14.51 12.09
N THR A 75 -9.23 -15.43 13.00
CA THR A 75 -10.38 -15.35 13.92
C THR A 75 -10.46 -13.95 14.56
N GLY A 76 -11.66 -13.35 14.56
CA GLY A 76 -11.97 -11.90 14.55
C GLY A 76 -11.30 -10.96 15.57
N ARG A 77 -10.55 -11.48 16.56
CA ARG A 77 -9.80 -10.67 17.55
C ARG A 77 -8.58 -9.94 16.96
N ARG A 78 -8.05 -10.40 15.83
CA ARG A 78 -6.88 -9.77 15.16
C ARG A 78 -7.30 -8.65 14.19
N VAL A 79 -8.40 -8.86 13.47
CA VAL A 79 -8.96 -7.90 12.51
C VAL A 79 -9.38 -6.59 13.20
N LEU A 80 -10.04 -6.68 14.35
CA LEU A 80 -10.48 -5.50 15.11
C LEU A 80 -9.31 -4.62 15.59
N ARG A 81 -8.17 -5.23 15.93
CA ARG A 81 -6.96 -4.50 16.33
C ARG A 81 -6.29 -3.79 15.16
N LEU A 82 -6.28 -4.41 13.98
CA LEU A 82 -5.72 -3.81 12.78
C LEU A 82 -6.54 -2.59 12.33
N ARG A 83 -7.87 -2.72 12.32
CA ARG A 83 -8.77 -1.60 11.94
C ARG A 83 -8.56 -0.37 12.81
N ARG A 84 -8.37 -0.57 14.13
CA ARG A 84 -8.12 0.54 15.06
C ARG A 84 -6.77 1.23 14.78
N ARG A 85 -5.70 0.46 14.56
CA ARG A 85 -4.38 1.04 14.20
C ARG A 85 -4.37 1.78 12.87
N VAL A 86 -5.05 1.26 11.84
CA VAL A 86 -5.13 1.96 10.56
C VAL A 86 -5.88 3.29 10.70
N ALA A 87 -6.97 3.31 11.48
CA ALA A 87 -7.69 4.55 11.77
C ALA A 87 -6.82 5.56 12.51
N ASP A 88 -6.02 5.12 13.48
CA ASP A 88 -5.09 5.98 14.22
C ASP A 88 -4.00 6.56 13.29
N VAL A 89 -3.46 5.76 12.36
CA VAL A 89 -2.45 6.21 11.39
C VAL A 89 -3.04 7.24 10.41
N VAL A 90 -4.24 6.98 9.87
CA VAL A 90 -4.92 7.90 8.95
C VAL A 90 -5.31 9.20 9.66
N ALA A 91 -5.67 9.16 10.94
CA ALA A 91 -5.99 10.37 11.72
C ALA A 91 -4.75 11.20 12.09
N SER A 92 -3.55 10.61 12.05
CA SER A 92 -2.27 11.26 12.38
C SER A 92 -1.50 11.83 11.19
N ALA A 93 -2.00 11.61 9.96
CA ALA A 93 -1.42 12.04 8.69
C ALA A 93 -2.20 13.20 8.08
#